data_AF-A0A6N7HW06-F1
#
_entry.id   AF-A0A6N7HW06-F1
#
_cell.length_a   1.000
_cell.length_b   1.000
_cell.length_c   1.000
_cell.angle_alpha   90.00
_cell.angle_beta   90.00
_cell.angle_gamma   90.00
#
_symmetry.space_group_name_H-M   'P 1'
#
loop_
_entity.id
_entity.type
_entity.pdbx_description
1 polymer ?
#
loop_
_entity_poly.entity_id
_entity_poly.type
_entity_poly.pdbx_seq_one_letter_code
_entity_poly.pdbx_strand_id
1 'polypeptide(L)'
;MSDLIAHRRQTERQLVAAARTRLPLITGHTRAVGYRSVHDGAEHLALVYGDLGDGTDVAVHVHTECLLGDVFRSTACTCRHDLDAATTAISARGRGVVLYLRHPSGAGAAGHHTAPDSSLTTEILRDLGVRSTRPAAEPTPVPATAPLASA
;
A
#
# COMPACT_ATOMS: atom_id res chain seq x y z
N MET A 1 14.35 15.47 -20.56
CA MET A 1 14.77 14.10 -20.14
C MET A 1 13.72 13.43 -19.26
N SER A 2 13.07 14.15 -18.33
CA SER A 2 12.04 13.59 -17.43
C SER A 2 10.77 13.06 -18.12
N ASP A 3 10.35 13.68 -19.24
CA ASP A 3 9.13 13.24 -19.96
C ASP A 3 9.25 11.86 -20.60
N LEU A 4 10.45 11.47 -21.07
CA LEU A 4 10.66 10.13 -21.65
C LEU A 4 10.57 9.03 -20.59
N ILE A 5 11.03 9.31 -19.36
CA ILE A 5 10.92 8.38 -18.24
C ILE A 5 9.46 8.25 -17.81
N ALA A 6 8.76 9.38 -17.63
CA ALA A 6 7.33 9.37 -17.29
C ALA A 6 6.49 8.65 -18.35
N HIS A 7 6.75 8.91 -19.64
CA HIS A 7 6.03 8.28 -20.74
C HIS A 7 6.27 6.77 -20.84
N ARG A 8 7.50 6.30 -20.64
CA ARG A 8 7.80 4.86 -20.56
C ARG A 8 7.15 4.21 -19.34
N ARG A 9 7.15 4.88 -18.18
CA ARG A 9 6.45 4.38 -16.98
C ARG A 9 4.95 4.20 -17.21
N GLN A 10 4.35 5.01 -18.08
CA GLN A 10 2.93 4.98 -18.36
C GLN A 10 2.52 4.01 -19.48
N THR A 11 3.49 3.57 -20.30
CA THR A 11 3.22 2.79 -21.53
C THR A 11 3.75 1.35 -21.47
N GLU A 12 4.80 1.08 -20.69
CA GLU A 12 5.39 -0.24 -20.53
C GLU A 12 4.85 -0.95 -19.27
N ARG A 13 4.62 -2.27 -19.34
CA ARG A 13 4.25 -3.08 -18.16
C ARG A 13 5.31 -2.91 -17.08
N GLN A 14 4.94 -2.38 -15.91
CA GLN A 14 5.89 -2.11 -14.84
C GLN A 14 5.92 -3.21 -13.78
N LEU A 15 4.94 -4.11 -13.78
CA LEU A 15 4.73 -5.08 -12.72
C LEU A 15 4.47 -6.49 -13.26
N VAL A 16 4.93 -7.48 -12.51
CA VAL A 16 4.62 -8.90 -12.73
C VAL A 16 3.97 -9.47 -11.48
N ALA A 17 2.78 -10.05 -11.62
CA ALA A 17 2.16 -10.81 -10.54
C ALA A 17 3.01 -12.05 -10.25
N ALA A 18 3.71 -12.05 -9.11
CA ALA A 18 4.68 -13.07 -8.74
C ALA A 18 4.03 -14.26 -8.02
N ALA A 19 3.05 -14.01 -7.15
CA ALA A 19 2.38 -15.06 -6.38
C ALA A 19 0.96 -14.65 -5.98
N ARG A 20 0.07 -15.64 -5.81
CA ARG A 20 -1.28 -15.48 -5.26
C ARG A 20 -1.50 -16.55 -4.19
N THR A 21 -1.91 -16.15 -2.99
CA THR A 21 -2.15 -17.09 -1.89
C THR A 21 -3.31 -16.63 -0.98
N ARG A 22 -3.86 -17.55 -0.20
CA ARG A 22 -4.79 -17.21 0.88
C ARG A 22 -3.96 -16.92 2.13
N LEU A 23 -4.16 -15.75 2.72
CA LEU A 23 -3.43 -15.31 3.90
C LEU A 23 -4.44 -15.12 5.05
N PRO A 24 -4.41 -15.99 6.08
CA PRO A 24 -5.19 -15.77 7.29
C PRO A 24 -4.54 -14.64 8.09
N LEU A 25 -5.31 -13.59 8.38
CA LEU A 25 -4.90 -12.47 9.21
C LEU A 25 -5.83 -12.34 10.42
N ILE A 26 -5.42 -11.56 11.42
CA ILE A 26 -6.29 -11.22 12.54
C ILE A 26 -7.56 -10.49 12.09
N THR A 27 -7.48 -9.78 10.98
CA THR A 27 -8.59 -9.12 10.29
C THR A 27 -9.39 -10.08 9.39
N GLY A 28 -9.17 -11.39 9.47
CA GLY A 28 -9.91 -12.40 8.73
C GLY A 28 -9.16 -12.97 7.53
N HIS A 29 -9.89 -13.69 6.67
CA HIS A 29 -9.32 -14.34 5.50
C HIS A 29 -9.14 -13.37 4.34
N THR A 30 -7.92 -13.30 3.81
CA THR A 30 -7.59 -12.44 2.67
C THR A 30 -6.96 -13.25 1.56
N ARG A 31 -7.03 -12.71 0.35
CA ARG A 31 -6.19 -13.16 -0.77
C ARG A 31 -5.02 -12.18 -0.90
N ALA A 32 -3.81 -12.68 -0.69
CA ALA A 32 -2.58 -11.96 -0.90
C ALA A 32 -2.11 -12.13 -2.35
N VAL A 33 -1.77 -11.03 -3.00
CA VAL A 33 -1.16 -11.01 -4.34
C VAL A 33 0.16 -10.25 -4.26
N GLY A 34 1.26 -10.94 -4.56
CA GLY A 34 2.58 -10.32 -4.64
C GLY A 34 2.83 -9.78 -6.05
N TYR A 35 3.27 -8.54 -6.15
CA TYR A 35 3.67 -7.89 -7.40
C TYR A 35 5.15 -7.54 -7.33
N ARG A 36 5.91 -7.89 -8.36
CA ARG A 36 7.31 -7.49 -8.47
C ARG A 36 7.45 -6.42 -9.53
N SER A 37 8.02 -5.28 -9.16
CA SER A 37 8.37 -4.20 -10.08
C SER A 37 9.55 -4.63 -10.96
N VAL A 38 9.44 -4.36 -12.26
CA VAL A 38 10.48 -4.70 -13.24
C VAL A 38 11.65 -3.73 -13.23
N HIS A 39 11.46 -2.52 -12.67
CA HIS A 39 12.44 -1.43 -12.74
C HIS A 39 13.45 -1.48 -11.59
N ASP A 40 12.99 -1.82 -10.40
CA ASP A 40 13.79 -1.81 -9.16
C ASP A 40 13.78 -3.16 -8.43
N GLY A 41 13.00 -4.13 -8.91
CA GLY A 41 12.85 -5.44 -8.26
C GLY A 41 12.05 -5.39 -6.95
N ALA A 42 11.46 -4.25 -6.59
CA ALA A 42 10.68 -4.11 -5.36
C ALA A 42 9.46 -5.04 -5.40
N GLU A 43 9.18 -5.69 -4.28
CA GLU A 43 8.02 -6.56 -4.14
C GLU A 43 6.93 -5.84 -3.34
N HIS A 44 5.80 -5.59 -3.98
CA HIS A 44 4.61 -5.00 -3.39
C HIS A 44 3.59 -6.09 -3.06
N LEU A 45 2.75 -5.85 -2.06
CA LEU A 45 1.73 -6.80 -1.62
C LEU A 45 0.35 -6.16 -1.70
N ALA A 46 -0.60 -6.83 -2.36
CA ALA A 46 -2.01 -6.48 -2.29
C ALA A 46 -2.76 -7.50 -1.44
N LEU A 47 -3.44 -7.03 -0.40
CA LEU A 47 -4.36 -7.83 0.40
C LEU A 47 -5.78 -7.53 -0.06
N VAL A 48 -6.42 -8.54 -0.64
CA VAL A 48 -7.79 -8.45 -1.14
C VAL A 48 -8.73 -9.10 -0.12
N TYR A 49 -9.70 -8.31 0.32
CA TYR A 49 -10.76 -8.72 1.23
C TYR A 49 -12.03 -8.98 0.41
N GLY A 50 -12.56 -10.21 0.51
CA GLY A 50 -13.76 -10.66 -0.20
C GLY A 50 -13.63 -10.68 -1.72
N ASP A 51 -14.79 -10.54 -2.37
CA ASP A 51 -14.89 -10.45 -3.83
C ASP A 51 -15.02 -8.99 -4.28
N LEU A 52 -14.21 -8.60 -5.25
CA LEU A 52 -14.21 -7.24 -5.81
C LEU A 52 -15.34 -7.05 -6.83
N GLY A 53 -15.96 -8.12 -7.33
CA GLY A 53 -17.14 -8.07 -8.20
C GLY A 53 -16.90 -7.26 -9.47
N ASP A 54 -17.71 -6.23 -9.68
CA ASP A 54 -17.64 -5.33 -10.85
C ASP A 54 -16.46 -4.36 -10.82
N GLY A 55 -15.73 -4.31 -9.71
CA GLY A 55 -14.60 -3.41 -9.50
C GLY A 55 -14.97 -1.96 -9.24
N THR A 56 -16.25 -1.64 -8.96
CA THR A 56 -16.68 -0.27 -8.68
C THR A 56 -16.79 0.01 -7.19
N ASP A 57 -16.48 1.26 -6.81
CA ASP A 57 -16.56 1.76 -5.43
C ASP A 57 -15.80 0.90 -4.41
N VAL A 58 -14.63 0.39 -4.82
CA VAL A 58 -13.83 -0.50 -3.98
C VAL A 58 -13.12 0.32 -2.90
N ALA A 59 -13.27 -0.08 -1.64
CA ALA A 59 -12.51 0.51 -0.54
C ALA A 59 -11.02 0.17 -0.71
N VAL A 60 -10.19 1.20 -0.90
CA VAL A 60 -8.75 1.05 -1.09
C VAL A 60 -7.99 1.85 -0.04
N HIS A 61 -6.94 1.22 0.49
CA HIS A 61 -5.91 1.90 1.27
C HIS A 61 -4.56 1.62 0.63
N VAL A 62 -3.78 2.68 0.39
CA VAL A 62 -2.42 2.58 -0.13
C VAL A 62 -1.48 2.95 0.99
N HIS A 63 -0.70 1.97 1.44
CA HIS A 63 0.25 2.09 2.52
C HIS A 63 1.66 1.99 1.96
N THR A 64 2.47 3.02 2.19
CA THR A 64 3.89 2.99 1.90
C THR A 64 4.63 2.38 3.10
N GLU A 65 5.47 1.38 2.87
CA GLU A 65 6.23 0.65 3.90
C GLU A 65 6.92 1.61 4.87
N CYS A 66 6.66 1.43 6.16
CA CYS A 66 7.38 2.10 7.23
C CYS A 66 7.88 1.07 8.23
N LEU A 67 9.09 0.55 8.00
CA LEU A 67 9.66 -0.51 8.85
C LEU A 67 9.59 -0.19 10.35
N LEU A 68 9.95 1.03 10.74
CA LEU A 68 9.94 1.46 12.14
C LEU A 68 8.53 1.53 12.74
N GLY A 69 7.55 2.01 11.98
CA GLY A 69 6.16 2.06 12.43
C GLY A 69 5.53 0.68 12.44
N ASP A 70 5.53 0.03 11.28
CA ASP A 70 4.79 -1.21 11.00
C ASP A 70 5.30 -2.39 11.83
N VAL A 71 6.63 -2.53 11.96
CA VAL A 71 7.27 -3.67 12.62
C VAL A 71 7.75 -3.31 14.03
N PHE A 72 8.51 -2.23 14.18
CA PHE A 72 9.09 -1.84 15.48
C PHE A 72 8.17 -1.00 16.36
N ARG A 73 6.96 -0.65 15.88
CA ARG A 73 5.94 0.10 16.63
C ARG A 73 6.47 1.44 17.16
N SER A 74 7.26 2.12 16.32
CA SER A 74 7.80 3.45 16.62
C SER A 74 6.69 4.42 16.99
N THR A 75 6.94 5.21 18.04
CA THR A 75 6.06 6.31 18.47
C THR A 75 6.29 7.60 17.68
N ALA A 76 7.28 7.61 16.78
CA ALA A 76 7.62 8.78 15.97
C ALA A 76 6.74 8.97 14.72
N CYS A 77 5.84 8.02 14.41
CA CYS A 77 4.90 8.09 13.29
C CYS A 77 3.58 7.36 13.61
N THR A 78 2.54 7.63 12.80
CA THR A 78 1.22 6.97 12.90
C THR A 78 1.04 5.81 11.94
N CYS A 79 2.03 5.47 11.12
CA CYS A 79 1.92 4.51 10.01
C CYS A 79 1.21 3.20 10.41
N ARG A 80 1.60 2.64 11.57
CA ARG A 80 1.00 1.40 12.07
C ARG A 80 -0.47 1.57 12.43
N HIS A 81 -0.81 2.68 13.08
CA HIS A 81 -2.18 2.99 13.46
C HIS A 81 -3.05 3.17 12.21
N ASP A 82 -2.56 3.92 11.21
CA ASP A 82 -3.27 4.15 9.96
C ASP A 82 -3.47 2.83 9.18
N LEU A 83 -2.44 1.97 9.12
CA LEU A 83 -2.52 0.65 8.50
C LEU A 83 -3.53 -0.26 9.21
N ASP A 84 -3.47 -0.35 10.55
CA ASP A 84 -4.37 -1.19 11.35
C ASP A 84 -5.82 -0.70 11.22
N ALA A 85 -6.05 0.63 11.25
CA ALA A 85 -7.37 1.23 11.07
C ALA A 85 -7.95 0.95 9.69
N ALA A 86 -7.16 1.13 8.63
CA ALA A 86 -7.60 0.86 7.26
C ALA A 86 -7.90 -0.62 7.03
N THR A 87 -7.03 -1.50 7.53
CA THR A 87 -7.19 -2.96 7.41
C THR A 87 -8.45 -3.43 8.14
N THR A 88 -8.71 -2.89 9.33
CA THR A 88 -9.93 -3.17 10.11
C THR A 88 -11.17 -2.65 9.38
N ALA A 89 -11.14 -1.43 8.87
CA ALA A 89 -12.27 -0.81 8.17
C ALA A 89 -12.61 -1.51 6.84
N ILE A 90 -11.61 -2.01 6.11
CA ILE A 90 -11.83 -2.80 4.90
C ILE A 90 -12.36 -4.18 5.24
N SER A 91 -11.77 -4.84 6.24
CA SER A 91 -12.23 -6.15 6.71
C SER A 91 -13.68 -6.12 7.16
N ALA A 92 -14.08 -5.13 7.96
CA ALA A 92 -15.45 -4.98 8.45
C ALA A 92 -16.48 -4.81 7.31
N ARG A 93 -16.07 -4.25 6.17
CA ARG A 93 -16.91 -4.13 4.98
C ARG A 93 -16.98 -5.42 4.16
N GLY A 94 -16.04 -6.34 4.36
CA GLY A 94 -15.93 -7.58 3.60
C GLY A 94 -15.54 -7.42 2.14
N ARG A 95 -15.22 -6.19 1.69
CA ARG A 95 -14.88 -5.86 0.29
C ARG A 95 -13.88 -4.72 0.24
N GLY A 96 -12.66 -4.98 -0.25
CA GLY A 96 -11.66 -3.94 -0.48
C GLY A 96 -10.24 -4.45 -0.68
N VAL A 97 -9.32 -3.51 -0.83
CA VAL A 97 -7.89 -3.78 -1.09
C VAL A 97 -7.02 -2.92 -0.18
N VAL A 98 -6.06 -3.56 0.50
CA VAL A 98 -4.93 -2.86 1.12
C VAL A 98 -3.70 -3.11 0.25
N LEU A 99 -3.10 -2.04 -0.26
CA LEU A 99 -1.84 -2.07 -1.01
C LEU A 99 -0.70 -1.71 -0.09
N TYR A 100 0.27 -2.60 0.06
CA TYR A 100 1.50 -2.39 0.80
C TYR A 100 2.65 -2.21 -0.20
N LEU A 101 3.06 -0.96 -0.40
CA LEU A 101 4.09 -0.59 -1.36
C LEU A 101 5.45 -0.47 -0.66
N ARG A 102 6.39 -1.32 -1.05
CA ARG A 102 7.76 -1.24 -0.58
C ARG A 102 8.56 -0.16 -1.31
N HIS A 103 9.49 0.45 -0.59
CA HIS A 103 10.39 1.45 -1.18
C HIS A 103 11.50 0.78 -2.01
N PRO A 104 11.86 1.36 -3.18
CA PRO A 104 12.94 0.85 -4.03
C PRO A 104 14.31 0.80 -3.34
N SER A 105 14.55 1.70 -2.38
CA SER A 105 15.87 1.87 -1.77
C SER A 105 16.16 0.96 -0.58
N GLY A 106 15.17 0.21 -0.06
CA GLY A 106 15.33 -0.64 1.13
C GLY A 106 15.72 0.10 2.44
N ALA A 107 16.08 1.38 2.34
CA ALA A 107 16.38 2.25 3.46
C ALA A 107 15.06 2.81 3.99
N GLY A 108 14.57 2.20 5.07
CA GLY A 108 13.47 2.72 5.88
C GLY A 108 13.88 4.02 6.59
N ALA A 109 14.13 5.08 5.83
CA ALA A 109 14.40 6.40 6.36
C ALA A 109 13.14 6.87 7.10
N ALA A 110 13.25 6.99 8.42
CA ALA A 110 12.23 7.56 9.26
C ALA A 110 11.82 8.94 8.72
N GLY A 111 10.53 9.15 8.49
CA GLY A 111 9.96 10.49 8.33
C GLY A 111 9.77 11.03 6.91
N HIS A 112 9.88 10.22 5.85
CA HIS A 112 9.44 10.66 4.51
C HIS A 112 8.29 9.80 4.00
N HIS A 113 7.06 10.32 4.12
CA HIS A 113 5.92 9.88 3.33
C HIS A 113 6.13 10.33 1.88
N THR A 114 6.99 9.63 1.14
CA THR A 114 6.98 9.77 -0.31
C THR A 114 5.61 9.34 -0.79
N ALA A 115 4.92 10.23 -1.49
CA ALA A 115 3.64 9.90 -2.10
C ALA A 115 3.81 8.61 -2.93
N PRO A 116 2.91 7.63 -2.77
CA PRO A 116 2.99 6.39 -3.53
C PRO A 116 3.01 6.71 -5.02
N ASP A 117 3.81 5.97 -5.81
CA ASP A 117 3.82 6.15 -7.26
C ASP A 117 2.40 5.82 -7.79
N SER A 118 1.71 6.87 -8.26
CA SER A 118 0.35 6.79 -8.75
C SER A 118 0.23 5.83 -9.94
N SER A 119 1.29 5.67 -10.73
CA SER A 119 1.30 4.75 -11.88
C SER A 119 1.25 3.29 -11.43
N LEU A 120 2.15 2.90 -10.51
CA LEU A 120 2.23 1.53 -9.96
C LEU A 120 0.93 1.15 -9.25
N THR A 121 0.41 2.06 -8.42
CA THR A 121 -0.85 1.85 -7.71
C THR A 121 -2.00 1.59 -8.70
N THR A 122 -2.09 2.38 -9.76
CA THR A 122 -3.12 2.23 -10.79
C THR A 122 -2.99 0.92 -11.55
N GLU A 123 -1.76 0.50 -11.90
CA GLU A 123 -1.52 -0.76 -12.61
C GLU A 123 -1.90 -1.97 -11.73
N ILE A 124 -1.54 -1.97 -10.44
CA ILE A 124 -1.95 -3.02 -9.50
C ILE A 124 -3.47 -3.10 -9.39
N LEU A 125 -4.13 -1.96 -9.17
CA LEU A 125 -5.59 -1.91 -9.04
C LEU A 125 -6.30 -2.41 -10.31
N ARG A 126 -5.77 -2.06 -11.49
CA ARG A 126 -6.28 -2.55 -12.77
C ARG A 126 -6.11 -4.05 -12.94
N ASP A 127 -4.96 -4.63 -12.55
CA ASP A 127 -4.74 -6.09 -12.57
C ASP A 127 -5.71 -6.83 -11.65
N LEU A 128 -6.04 -6.22 -10.50
CA LEU A 128 -7.05 -6.74 -9.57
C LEU A 128 -8.49 -6.56 -10.07
N GLY A 129 -8.70 -5.89 -11.21
CA GLY A 129 -10.03 -5.63 -11.79
C GLY A 129 -10.76 -4.43 -11.18
N VAL A 130 -10.08 -3.58 -10.40
CA VAL A 130 -10.67 -2.38 -9.80
C VAL A 130 -10.75 -1.26 -10.84
N ARG A 131 -11.95 -0.66 -10.97
CA ARG A 131 -12.30 0.38 -11.93
C ARG A 131 -12.50 1.75 -11.27
N SER A 132 -13.07 1.76 -10.07
CA SER A 132 -13.18 2.97 -9.26
C SER A 132 -12.91 2.63 -7.79
N THR A 133 -12.34 3.61 -7.09
CA THR A 133 -11.92 3.46 -5.71
C THR A 133 -12.57 4.51 -4.83
N ARG A 134 -12.66 4.17 -3.55
CA ARG A 134 -12.90 5.13 -2.48
C ARG A 134 -11.91 4.89 -1.35
N PRO A 135 -11.57 5.92 -0.56
CA PRO A 135 -10.70 5.74 0.60
C PRO A 135 -11.29 4.76 1.61
N ALA A 136 -10.43 3.93 2.20
CA ALA A 136 -10.80 3.02 3.28
C ALA A 136 -11.16 3.77 4.59
N ALA A 137 -10.38 4.79 4.92
CA ALA A 137 -10.51 5.65 6.10
C ALA A 137 -9.77 6.97 5.83
N GLU A 138 -10.09 8.03 6.57
CA GLU A 138 -9.28 9.24 6.60
C GLU A 138 -8.02 9.02 7.45
N PRO A 139 -6.86 9.58 7.05
CA PRO A 139 -5.64 9.49 7.84
C PRO A 139 -5.81 10.24 9.17
N THR A 140 -5.31 9.63 10.24
CA THR A 140 -5.37 10.21 11.57
C THR A 140 -4.31 11.31 11.69
N PRO A 141 -4.59 12.50 12.26
CA PRO A 141 -3.57 13.52 12.44
C PRO A 141 -2.44 12.98 13.33
N VAL A 142 -1.20 13.18 12.88
CA VAL A 142 0.01 12.77 13.60
C VAL A 142 0.07 13.55 14.92
N PRO A 143 0.19 12.89 16.09
CA PRO A 143 0.43 13.60 17.33
C PRO A 143 1.78 14.32 17.21
N ALA A 144 1.83 15.61 17.55
CA ALA A 144 3.05 16.40 17.49
C ALA A 144 4.15 15.71 18.31
N THR A 145 5.11 15.10 17.62
CA THR A 145 6.23 14.41 18.27
C THR A 145 7.03 15.46 19.03
N ALA A 146 7.16 15.31 20.34
CA ALA A 146 8.09 16.13 21.11
C ALA A 146 9.48 15.99 20.48
N PRO A 147 10.24 17.10 20.32
CA PRO A 147 11.53 17.05 19.67
C PRO A 147 12.41 16.02 20.38
N LEU A 148 13.04 15.15 19.59
CA LEU A 148 14.10 14.26 20.06
C LEU A 148 15.12 15.13 20.80
N ALA A 149 15.18 15.00 22.14
CA ALA A 149 16.22 15.61 22.92
C ALA A 149 17.56 15.07 22.41
N SER A 150 18.37 15.94 21.82
CA SER A 150 19.71 15.62 21.34
C SER A 150 20.51 14.96 22.46
N ALA A 151 21.04 13.76 22.18
CA ALA A 151 21.99 13.07 23.05
C ALA A 151 23.40 13.70 22.94
#